data_AF-A0A5C6Z6A9-F1
#
_entry.id   AF-A0A5C6Z6A9-F1
#
_cell.length_a   1.000
_cell.length_b   1.000
_cell.length_c   1.000
_cell.angle_alpha   90.00
_cell.angle_beta   90.00
_cell.angle_gamma   90.00
#
_symmetry.space_group_name_H-M   'P 1'
#
loop_
_entity.id
_entity.type
_entity.pdbx_description
1 polymer ?
#
loop_
_entity_poly.entity_id
_entity_poly.type
_entity_poly.pdbx_seq_one_letter_code
_entity_poly.pdbx_strand_id
1 'polypeptide(L)' 'MSLNRRALLALSSAACLPGLARAQQGWPVRPLRIVVPFPPAGTTDLLARAMAPELQKALGQPVIVE' A
#
# COMPACT_ATOMS: atom_id res chain seq x y z
N MET A 1 -16.64 -43.72 -16.65
CA MET A 1 -16.67 -42.43 -17.38
C MET A 1 -15.33 -42.19 -18.04
N SER A 2 -15.27 -42.18 -19.37
CA SER A 2 -14.05 -41.81 -20.11
C SER A 2 -13.89 -40.29 -20.07
N LEU A 3 -12.82 -39.78 -19.45
CA LEU A 3 -12.51 -38.35 -19.48
C LEU A 3 -12.03 -37.95 -20.89
N ASN A 4 -12.73 -37.01 -21.51
CA ASN A 4 -12.38 -36.49 -22.84
C ASN A 4 -11.12 -35.61 -22.77
N ARG A 5 -10.15 -35.83 -23.67
CA ARG A 5 -8.93 -34.99 -23.81
C ARG A 5 -9.23 -33.48 -23.90
N ARG A 6 -10.36 -33.12 -24.53
CA ARG A 6 -10.84 -31.73 -24.62
C ARG A 6 -11.17 -31.12 -23.25
N ALA A 7 -11.68 -31.93 -22.33
CA ALA A 7 -11.97 -31.48 -20.97
C ALA A 7 -10.66 -31.20 -20.20
N LEU A 8 -9.61 -32.00 -20.42
CA LEU A 8 -8.29 -31.76 -19.82
C LEU A 8 -7.65 -30.46 -20.33
N LEU A 9 -7.75 -30.20 -21.64
CA LEU A 9 -7.25 -28.95 -22.23
C LEU A 9 -8.00 -27.72 -21.69
N ALA A 10 -9.33 -27.79 -21.59
CA ALA A 10 -10.14 -26.70 -21.03
C ALA A 10 -9.86 -26.45 -19.54
N LEU A 11 -9.55 -27.50 -18.76
CA LEU A 11 -9.19 -27.35 -17.36
C LEU A 11 -7.78 -26.72 -17.21
N SER A 12 -6.84 -27.08 -18.09
CA SER A 12 -5.50 -26.50 -18.09
C SER A 12 -5.47 -25.02 -18.47
N SER A 13 -6.35 -24.58 -19.40
CA SER A 13 -6.45 -23.15 -19.73
C SER A 13 -7.07 -22.33 -18.61
N ALA A 14 -8.00 -22.90 -17.83
CA ALA A 14 -8.55 -22.24 -16.65
C ALA A 14 -7.52 -22.11 -15.51
N ALA A 15 -6.58 -23.06 -15.40
CA ALA A 15 -5.51 -23.02 -14.39
C ALA A 15 -4.38 -22.03 -14.73
N CYS A 16 -4.21 -21.67 -16.00
CA CYS A 16 -3.21 -20.71 -16.47
C CYS A 16 -3.73 -19.26 -16.57
N LEU A 17 -4.97 -18.99 -16.15
CA LEU A 17 -5.41 -17.60 -15.95
C LEU A 17 -4.49 -16.99 -14.89
N PRO A 18 -3.83 -15.84 -15.16
CA PRO A 18 -3.08 -15.15 -14.13
C PRO A 18 -4.05 -14.90 -12.98
N GLY A 19 -3.86 -15.61 -11.86
CA GLY A 19 -4.70 -15.45 -10.69
C GLY A 19 -4.75 -13.97 -10.37
N LEU A 20 -5.97 -13.41 -10.27
CA LEU A 20 -6.25 -11.98 -10.13
C LEU A 20 -5.09 -11.31 -9.39
N ALA A 21 -4.19 -10.68 -10.15
CA ALA A 21 -3.02 -10.06 -9.56
C ALA A 21 -3.57 -8.98 -8.63
N ARG A 22 -3.53 -9.23 -7.32
CA ARG A 22 -3.99 -8.25 -6.34
C ARG A 22 -2.89 -7.20 -6.29
N ALA A 23 -3.00 -6.21 -7.19
CA ALA A 23 -2.21 -5.00 -7.10
C ALA A 23 -2.35 -4.48 -5.66
N GLN A 24 -1.22 -4.08 -5.07
CA GLN A 24 -1.26 -3.48 -3.74
C GLN A 24 -2.19 -2.27 -3.79
N GLN A 25 -3.03 -2.12 -2.76
CA GLN A 25 -3.83 -0.91 -2.62
C GLN A 25 -2.92 0.31 -2.70
N GLY A 26 -3.41 1.39 -3.32
CA GLY A 26 -2.63 2.62 -3.47
C GLY A 26 -2.07 3.06 -2.12
N TRP A 27 -0.77 3.35 -2.08
CA TRP A 27 -0.13 3.88 -0.89
C TRP A 27 -0.65 5.32 -0.64
N PRO A 28 -0.90 5.72 0.62
CA PRO A 28 -0.72 4.98 1.87
C PRO A 28 -2.01 4.28 2.35
N VAL A 29 -1.85 3.10 2.96
CA VAL A 29 -2.96 2.31 3.52
C VAL A 29 -3.12 2.42 5.05
N ARG A 30 -2.21 3.15 5.70
CA ARG A 30 -2.16 3.32 7.16
C ARG A 30 -1.53 4.67 7.50
N PRO A 31 -1.70 5.17 8.74
CA PRO A 31 -1.01 6.36 9.21
C PRO A 31 0.50 6.32 8.97
N LEU A 32 1.05 7.47 8.61
CA LEU A 32 2.47 7.69 8.37
C LEU A 32 3.12 8.26 9.62
N ARG A 33 4.39 7.89 9.84
CA ARG A 33 5.21 8.41 10.94
C ARG A 33 6.42 9.12 10.36
N ILE A 34 6.58 10.40 10.68
CA ILE A 34 7.76 11.18 10.40
C ILE A 34 8.65 11.08 11.64
N VAL A 35 9.77 10.39 11.51
CA VAL A 35 10.75 10.25 12.60
C VAL A 35 11.71 11.43 12.54
N VAL A 36 11.75 12.22 13.60
CA VAL A 36 12.67 13.34 13.77
C VAL A 36 13.73 12.92 14.80
N PRO A 37 14.97 12.58 14.37
CA PRO A 37 16.02 12.07 15.26
C PRO A 37 16.71 13.19 16.05
N PHE A 38 15.94 14.17 16.52
CA PHE A 38 16.41 15.32 17.27
C PHE A 38 15.47 15.58 18.45
N PRO A 39 15.90 16.33 19.48
CA PRO A 39 15.02 16.71 20.57
C PRO A 39 13.74 17.43 20.09
N PRO A 40 12.62 17.25 20.79
CA PRO A 40 11.38 17.96 20.47
C PRO A 40 11.58 19.48 20.53
N ALA A 41 10.79 20.21 19.75
CA ALA A 41 10.88 21.67 19.57
C ALA A 41 12.18 22.19 18.93
N GLY A 42 13.07 21.32 18.43
CA GLY A 42 14.15 21.72 17.52
C GLY A 42 13.62 22.17 16.16
N THR A 43 14.44 22.86 15.36
CA THR A 43 14.04 23.37 14.04
C THR A 43 13.48 22.26 13.13
N THR A 44 14.06 21.07 13.16
CA THR A 44 13.60 19.91 12.39
C THR A 44 12.22 19.40 12.85
N ASP A 45 11.96 19.38 14.17
CA ASP A 45 10.65 18.97 14.73
C ASP A 45 9.57 19.99 14.38
N LEU A 46 9.87 21.29 14.52
CA LEU A 46 8.94 22.36 14.15
C LEU A 46 8.58 22.33 12.66
N LEU A 47 9.57 22.13 11.79
CA LEU A 47 9.34 22.00 10.35
C LEU A 47 8.48 20.77 10.04
N ALA A 48 8.79 19.61 10.62
CA ALA A 48 8.02 18.38 10.43
C ALA A 48 6.55 18.56 10.86
N ARG A 49 6.32 19.19 12.01
CA ARG A 49 4.97 19.49 12.52
C ARG A 49 4.22 20.49 11.65
N ALA A 50 4.91 21.48 11.09
CA ALA A 50 4.31 22.44 10.15
C ALA A 50 3.91 21.78 8.81
N MET A 51 4.67 20.77 8.35
CA MET A 51 4.38 20.06 7.10
C MET A 51 3.31 18.97 7.23
N ALA A 52 3.17 18.34 8.40
CA ALA A 52 2.28 17.20 8.61
C ALA A 52 0.81 17.43 8.15
N PRO A 53 0.16 18.58 8.40
CA PRO A 53 -1.22 18.82 7.96
C PRO A 53 -1.39 18.80 6.43
N GLU A 54 -0.45 19.41 5.69
CA GLU A 54 -0.51 19.44 4.23
C GLU A 54 -0.24 18.05 3.62
N LEU A 55 0.67 17.28 4.22
CA LEU A 55 0.90 15.89 3.83
C LEU A 55 -0.34 15.03 4.09
N GLN A 56 -1.00 15.20 5.23
CA GLN A 56 -2.24 14.50 5.54
C GLN A 56 -3.34 14.85 4.53
N LYS A 57 -3.47 16.12 4.15
CA LYS A 57 -4.43 16.58 3.13
C LYS A 57 -4.14 15.98 1.75
N ALA A 58 -2.87 15.91 1.35
CA ALA A 58 -2.46 15.36 0.07
C ALA A 58 -2.59 13.82 0.00
N LEU A 59 -2.33 13.13 1.11
CA LEU A 59 -2.24 11.67 1.15
C LEU A 59 -3.52 10.98 1.66
N GLY A 60 -4.44 11.73 2.27
CA GLY A 60 -5.68 11.19 2.82
C GLY A 60 -5.50 10.25 4.02
N GLN A 61 -4.29 10.19 4.58
CA GLN A 61 -3.94 9.37 5.75
C GLN A 61 -3.32 10.25 6.84
N PRO A 62 -3.53 9.94 8.13
CA PRO A 62 -2.91 10.69 9.21
C PRO A 62 -1.38 10.66 9.13
N VAL A 63 -0.74 11.79 9.43
CA VAL A 63 0.72 11.93 9.47
C VAL A 63 1.13 12.37 10.87
N ILE A 64 1.89 11.52 11.56
CA ILE A 64 2.28 11.67 12.96
C ILE A 64 3.77 11.98 13.03
N VAL A 65 4.17 12.98 13.82
CA VAL A 65 5.59 13.32 14.04
C VAL A 65 6.04 12.69 15.37
N GLU A 66 7.09 11.86 15.31
CA GLU A 66 7.72 11.14 16.43
C GLU A 66 9.19 11.50 16.60
#